data_AF-A0A6A4PSE2-F1
#
_entry.id   AF-A0A6A4PSE2-F1
#
_cell.length_a   1.000
_cell.length_b   1.000
_cell.length_c   1.000
_cell.angle_alpha   90.00
_cell.angle_beta   90.00
_cell.angle_gamma   90.00
#
_symmetry.space_group_name_H-M   'P 1'
#
loop_
_entity.id
_entity.type
_entity.pdbx_description
1 polymer ?
#
loop_
_entity_poly.entity_id
_entity_poly.type
_entity_poly.pdbx_seq_one_letter_code
_entity_poly.pdbx_strand_id
1 'polypeptide(L)'
;MHKEITAEMPGLYKDGEYDLSGCAVGIVKKDSLINGKNIVACDVLIGLPSSGVHCNGFSLARRVLGQSGLSLKDQIPGGDVTTAEALMAPTVIYVKQVLDLVSKGGVKGMPHITGGGFTENIPRVFPEGLGALIYKDSWEVPTVFKWLQEAGNNKDAEMRQTFNMGIGMVLVVSPETSDRILEDKDNTEKFYRIGEVTSNKGILFS
;
A
#
# COMPACT_ATOMS: atom_id res chain seq x y z
N MET A 1 18.26 -13.45 -17.72
CA MET A 1 19.48 -12.62 -17.72
C MET A 1 19.29 -11.54 -16.68
N HIS A 2 19.89 -11.68 -15.50
CA HIS A 2 20.03 -10.56 -14.58
C HIS A 2 21.21 -9.74 -15.08
N LYS A 3 20.97 -8.47 -15.40
CA LYS A 3 22.02 -7.49 -15.73
C LYS A 3 22.06 -6.50 -14.59
N GLU A 4 23.20 -6.40 -13.93
CA GLU A 4 23.47 -5.46 -12.85
C GLU A 4 24.54 -4.48 -13.31
N ILE A 5 24.40 -3.22 -12.93
CA ILE A 5 25.37 -2.15 -13.18
C ILE A 5 25.62 -1.47 -11.84
N THR A 6 26.88 -1.38 -11.43
CA THR A 6 27.32 -0.63 -10.25
C THR A 6 28.17 0.56 -10.68
N ALA A 7 27.97 1.72 -10.05
CA ALA A 7 28.75 2.92 -10.31
C ALA A 7 29.19 3.58 -8.99
N GLU A 8 30.45 3.97 -8.89
CA GLU A 8 30.99 4.70 -7.73
C GLU A 8 31.08 6.20 -8.07
N MET A 9 30.37 7.04 -7.31
CA MET A 9 30.28 8.48 -7.57
C MET A 9 30.55 9.31 -6.30
N PRO A 10 31.81 9.35 -5.81
CA PRO A 10 32.17 10.01 -4.53
C PRO A 10 31.97 11.53 -4.53
N GLY A 11 31.87 12.16 -5.71
CA GLY A 11 31.54 13.59 -5.84
C GLY A 11 30.03 13.89 -5.79
N LEU A 12 29.18 12.87 -5.84
CA LEU A 12 27.71 13.02 -5.88
C LEU A 12 27.03 12.49 -4.61
N TYR A 13 27.48 11.35 -4.09
CA TYR A 13 26.95 10.74 -2.87
C TYR A 13 27.86 11.01 -1.67
N LYS A 14 27.27 11.23 -0.50
CA LYS A 14 28.04 11.31 0.75
C LYS A 14 28.55 9.93 1.15
N ASP A 15 29.55 9.91 2.03
CA ASP A 15 30.09 8.66 2.57
C ASP A 15 28.99 7.80 3.18
N GLY A 16 28.87 6.56 2.67
CA GLY A 16 27.88 5.58 3.12
C GLY A 16 26.48 5.72 2.48
N GLU A 17 26.25 6.73 1.63
CA GLU A 17 25.02 6.84 0.85
C GLU A 17 25.16 6.09 -0.50
N TYR A 18 24.11 5.40 -0.90
CA TYR A 18 24.01 4.78 -2.22
C TYR A 18 22.58 4.92 -2.73
N ASP A 19 22.44 4.89 -4.06
CA ASP A 19 21.14 4.84 -4.73
C ASP A 19 20.97 3.49 -5.43
N LEU A 20 19.76 2.95 -5.37
CA LEU A 20 19.41 1.67 -5.96
C LEU A 20 18.21 1.87 -6.87
N SER A 21 18.38 1.53 -8.14
CA SER A 21 17.31 1.55 -9.13
C SER A 21 17.13 0.18 -9.75
N GLY A 22 15.88 -0.19 -10.00
CA GLY A 22 15.49 -1.45 -10.61
C GLY A 22 14.55 -1.23 -11.78
N CYS A 23 14.62 -2.12 -12.77
CA CYS A 23 13.73 -2.11 -13.92
C CYS A 23 13.05 -3.48 -14.07
N ALA A 24 11.75 -3.48 -14.31
CA ALA A 24 10.97 -4.68 -14.59
C ALA A 24 10.22 -4.52 -15.93
N VAL A 25 10.13 -5.60 -16.69
CA VAL A 25 9.40 -5.67 -17.96
C VAL A 25 8.34 -6.76 -17.85
N GLY A 26 7.10 -6.41 -18.15
CA GLY A 26 5.95 -7.33 -18.15
C GLY A 26 5.28 -7.39 -19.53
N ILE A 27 4.49 -8.43 -19.76
CA ILE A 27 3.71 -8.63 -20.98
C ILE A 27 2.26 -8.87 -20.59
N VAL A 28 1.33 -8.22 -21.31
CA VAL A 28 -0.11 -8.40 -21.13
C VAL A 28 -0.79 -8.45 -22.49
N LYS A 29 -1.80 -9.30 -22.65
CA LYS A 29 -2.66 -9.27 -23.85
C LYS A 29 -3.50 -8.00 -23.81
N LYS A 30 -3.63 -7.31 -24.95
CA LYS A 30 -4.37 -6.04 -25.04
C LYS A 30 -5.80 -6.13 -24.47
N ASP A 31 -6.49 -7.23 -24.75
CA ASP A 31 -7.88 -7.43 -24.31
C ASP A 31 -8.01 -7.87 -22.85
N SER A 32 -6.90 -8.25 -22.21
CA SER A 32 -6.83 -8.61 -20.79
C SER A 32 -6.34 -7.45 -19.93
N LEU A 33 -6.17 -6.25 -20.50
CA LEU A 33 -5.69 -5.07 -19.79
C LEU A 33 -6.74 -4.58 -18.79
N ILE A 34 -6.40 -4.65 -17.49
CA ILE A 34 -7.19 -4.07 -16.40
C ILE A 34 -6.76 -2.62 -16.23
N ASN A 35 -7.66 -1.69 -16.51
CA ASN A 35 -7.38 -0.25 -16.49
C ASN A 35 -8.45 0.60 -15.78
N GLY A 36 -9.41 -0.02 -15.09
CA GLY A 36 -10.42 0.68 -14.32
C GLY A 36 -11.62 1.23 -15.09
N LYS A 37 -11.63 1.18 -16.43
CA LYS A 37 -12.72 1.78 -17.25
C LYS A 37 -14.13 1.24 -16.95
N ASN A 38 -14.23 0.04 -16.38
CA ASN A 38 -15.48 -0.65 -16.06
C ASN A 38 -15.86 -0.50 -14.57
N ILE A 39 -15.11 0.30 -13.80
CA ILE A 39 -15.43 0.59 -12.40
C ILE A 39 -16.69 1.46 -12.36
N VAL A 40 -17.60 1.12 -11.47
CA VAL A 40 -18.86 1.83 -11.24
C VAL A 40 -19.07 2.07 -9.76
N ALA A 41 -20.01 2.97 -9.41
CA ALA A 41 -20.41 3.14 -8.02
C ALA A 41 -20.90 1.81 -7.42
N CYS A 42 -20.68 1.64 -6.11
CA CYS A 42 -20.93 0.43 -5.33
C CYS A 42 -19.99 -0.75 -5.63
N ASP A 43 -19.02 -0.61 -6.54
CA ASP A 43 -17.91 -1.57 -6.59
C ASP A 43 -17.15 -1.57 -5.26
N VAL A 44 -16.66 -2.72 -4.87
CA VAL A 44 -16.02 -2.95 -3.57
C VAL A 44 -14.51 -2.80 -3.68
N LEU A 45 -13.92 -2.20 -2.65
CA LEU A 45 -12.48 -2.12 -2.47
C LEU A 45 -12.01 -3.22 -1.53
N ILE A 46 -11.13 -4.09 -2.03
CA ILE A 46 -10.46 -5.12 -1.23
C ILE A 46 -9.02 -4.70 -1.00
N GLY A 47 -8.62 -4.60 0.26
CA GLY A 47 -7.25 -4.28 0.66
C GLY A 47 -6.41 -5.53 0.91
N LEU A 48 -5.22 -5.55 0.33
CA LEU A 48 -4.18 -6.55 0.59
C LEU A 48 -3.19 -5.97 1.63
N PRO A 49 -2.85 -6.73 2.69
CA PRO A 49 -2.04 -6.22 3.79
C PRO A 49 -0.63 -5.83 3.34
N SER A 50 -0.13 -4.69 3.83
CA SER A 50 1.28 -4.34 3.78
C SER A 50 2.06 -4.99 4.93
N SER A 51 3.38 -5.01 4.81
CA SER A 51 4.31 -5.44 5.86
C SER A 51 4.74 -4.30 6.79
N GLY A 52 4.24 -3.08 6.56
CA GLY A 52 4.71 -1.86 7.23
C GLY A 52 4.79 -0.70 6.24
N VAL A 53 5.76 0.20 6.46
CA VAL A 53 5.91 1.46 5.68
C VAL A 53 6.24 1.25 4.19
N HIS A 54 6.67 0.04 3.81
CA HIS A 54 7.18 -0.30 2.48
C HIS A 54 8.36 0.60 2.10
N CYS A 55 8.34 1.24 0.94
CA CYS A 55 9.41 2.11 0.44
C CYS A 55 9.07 3.62 0.48
N ASN A 56 8.00 4.03 1.19
CA ASN A 56 7.52 5.41 1.19
C ASN A 56 7.45 6.00 2.61
N GLY A 57 7.57 7.33 2.71
CA GLY A 57 7.43 8.05 3.99
C GLY A 57 8.65 8.02 4.91
N PHE A 58 9.80 7.51 4.46
CA PHE A 58 11.03 7.44 5.29
C PHE A 58 11.56 8.79 5.76
N SER A 59 11.33 9.88 5.04
CA SER A 59 11.70 11.22 5.51
C SER A 59 10.93 11.60 6.79
N LEU A 60 9.63 11.30 6.84
CA LEU A 60 8.80 11.49 8.03
C LEU A 60 9.22 10.51 9.14
N ALA A 61 9.40 9.23 8.81
CA ALA A 61 9.80 8.21 9.79
C ALA A 61 11.13 8.54 10.47
N ARG A 62 12.15 8.99 9.72
CA ARG A 62 13.44 9.43 10.28
C ARG A 62 13.29 10.63 11.21
N ARG A 63 12.43 11.60 10.84
CA ARG A 63 12.14 12.77 11.69
C ARG A 63 11.53 12.36 13.02
N VAL A 64 10.52 11.48 12.98
CA VAL A 64 9.86 10.96 14.18
C VAL A 64 10.83 10.17 15.05
N LEU A 65 11.62 9.26 14.45
CA LEU A 65 12.63 8.50 15.18
C LEU A 65 13.59 9.41 15.95
N GLY A 66 14.13 10.45 15.29
CA GLY A 66 15.06 11.40 15.91
C GLY A 66 14.47 12.22 17.04
N GLN A 67 13.14 12.35 17.13
CA GLN A 67 12.43 13.07 18.18
C GLN A 67 11.88 12.15 19.28
N SER A 68 11.70 10.87 18.98
CA SER A 68 11.08 9.89 19.88
C SER A 68 11.96 9.45 21.06
N GLY A 69 13.27 9.64 20.96
CA GLY A 69 14.24 9.12 21.93
C GLY A 69 14.50 7.61 21.82
N LEU A 70 13.83 6.90 20.90
CA LEU A 70 14.12 5.49 20.61
C LEU A 70 15.34 5.35 19.70
N SER A 71 16.12 4.30 19.96
CA SER A 71 17.13 3.80 19.05
C SER A 71 16.55 2.73 18.12
N LEU A 72 17.30 2.42 17.05
CA LEU A 72 16.96 1.35 16.13
C LEU A 72 16.89 -0.05 16.78
N LYS A 73 17.53 -0.23 17.94
CA LYS A 73 17.61 -1.50 18.66
C LYS A 73 16.52 -1.66 19.72
N ASP A 74 15.84 -0.58 20.07
CA ASP A 74 14.75 -0.62 21.05
C ASP A 74 13.51 -1.24 20.42
N GLN A 75 12.73 -1.94 21.25
CA GLN A 75 11.42 -2.44 20.84
C GLN A 75 10.51 -1.29 20.46
N ILE A 76 9.76 -1.46 19.38
CA ILE A 76 8.76 -0.47 18.98
C ILE A 76 7.60 -0.48 19.99
N PRO A 77 7.13 0.68 20.47
CA PRO A 77 6.00 0.73 21.40
C PRO A 77 4.77 0.00 20.84
N GLY A 78 4.23 -0.95 21.60
CA GLY A 78 3.05 -1.73 21.20
C GLY A 78 3.32 -2.89 20.23
N GLY A 79 4.58 -3.31 20.06
CA GLY A 79 4.95 -4.48 19.25
C GLY A 79 6.16 -5.22 19.82
N ASP A 80 6.41 -6.42 19.29
CA ASP A 80 7.45 -7.32 19.81
C ASP A 80 8.77 -7.24 19.02
N VAL A 81 8.81 -6.41 17.98
CA VAL A 81 9.98 -6.22 17.10
C VAL A 81 10.71 -4.93 17.43
N THR A 82 11.97 -4.84 17.03
CA THR A 82 12.75 -3.62 17.13
C THR A 82 12.24 -2.54 16.18
N THR A 83 12.57 -1.29 16.47
CA THR A 83 12.26 -0.14 15.61
C THR A 83 12.88 -0.30 14.21
N ALA A 84 14.08 -0.88 14.13
CA ALA A 84 14.72 -1.22 12.85
C ALA A 84 13.90 -2.24 12.05
N GLU A 85 13.49 -3.35 12.68
CA GLU A 85 12.71 -4.40 12.01
C GLU A 85 11.35 -3.87 11.53
N ALA A 86 10.68 -3.06 12.34
CA ALA A 86 9.40 -2.46 11.97
C ALA A 86 9.51 -1.49 10.77
N LEU A 87 10.57 -0.68 10.72
CA LEU A 87 10.77 0.31 9.66
C LEU A 87 11.39 -0.29 8.38
N MET A 88 12.20 -1.35 8.51
CA MET A 88 12.91 -1.97 7.39
C MET A 88 12.29 -3.30 6.94
N ALA A 89 11.08 -3.61 7.41
CA ALA A 89 10.31 -4.75 6.92
C ALA A 89 10.23 -4.70 5.37
N PRO A 90 10.66 -5.76 4.65
CA PRO A 90 10.69 -5.75 3.20
C PRO A 90 9.32 -5.48 2.59
N THR A 91 9.28 -4.71 1.49
CA THR A 91 8.03 -4.45 0.76
C THR A 91 7.45 -5.76 0.23
N VAL A 92 6.15 -5.96 0.43
CA VAL A 92 5.43 -7.14 -0.06
C VAL A 92 5.39 -7.12 -1.59
N ILE A 93 5.71 -8.25 -2.22
CA ILE A 93 5.65 -8.42 -3.68
C ILE A 93 4.36 -9.15 -4.05
N TYR A 94 3.34 -8.39 -4.47
CA TYR A 94 1.98 -8.90 -4.69
C TYR A 94 1.79 -9.71 -5.99
N VAL A 95 2.84 -9.96 -6.77
CA VAL A 95 2.73 -10.51 -8.14
C VAL A 95 1.99 -11.85 -8.17
N LYS A 96 2.35 -12.80 -7.31
CA LYS A 96 1.72 -14.14 -7.32
C LYS A 96 0.23 -14.06 -6.96
N GLN A 97 -0.07 -13.27 -5.94
CA GLN A 97 -1.40 -13.09 -5.35
C GLN A 97 -2.34 -12.43 -6.37
N VAL A 98 -1.86 -11.34 -6.97
CA VAL A 98 -2.59 -10.61 -8.00
C VAL A 98 -2.81 -11.46 -9.24
N LEU A 99 -1.81 -12.22 -9.70
CA LEU A 99 -1.98 -13.09 -10.87
C LEU A 99 -3.02 -14.19 -10.62
N ASP A 100 -3.05 -14.79 -9.43
CA ASP A 100 -4.09 -15.77 -9.05
C ASP A 100 -5.48 -15.13 -9.08
N LEU A 101 -5.66 -14.00 -8.41
CA LEU A 101 -6.94 -13.28 -8.33
C LEU A 101 -7.42 -12.80 -9.71
N VAL A 102 -6.51 -12.31 -10.55
CA VAL A 102 -6.81 -11.91 -11.92
C VAL A 102 -7.22 -13.12 -12.77
N SER A 103 -6.57 -14.28 -12.58
CA SER A 103 -6.92 -15.51 -13.30
C SER A 103 -8.33 -16.01 -12.97
N LYS A 104 -8.80 -15.75 -11.74
CA LYS A 104 -10.18 -16.01 -11.29
C LYS A 104 -11.19 -15.02 -11.87
N GLY A 105 -10.75 -13.92 -12.50
CA GLY A 105 -11.61 -12.91 -13.15
C GLY A 105 -12.32 -11.95 -12.19
N GLY A 106 -12.95 -10.91 -12.74
CA GLY A 106 -13.77 -9.95 -12.00
C GLY A 106 -13.03 -8.72 -11.43
N VAL A 107 -11.70 -8.69 -11.51
CA VAL A 107 -10.89 -7.53 -11.12
C VAL A 107 -11.00 -6.41 -12.15
N LYS A 108 -11.45 -5.23 -11.71
CA LYS A 108 -11.70 -4.05 -12.55
C LYS A 108 -10.57 -3.02 -12.46
N GLY A 109 -9.90 -2.94 -11.31
CA GLY A 109 -8.76 -2.05 -11.07
C GLY A 109 -7.90 -2.54 -9.91
N MET A 110 -6.63 -2.13 -9.87
CA MET A 110 -5.67 -2.58 -8.86
C MET A 110 -4.68 -1.47 -8.45
N PRO A 111 -5.10 -0.41 -7.75
CA PRO A 111 -4.18 0.66 -7.38
C PRO A 111 -3.19 0.18 -6.31
N HIS A 112 -1.89 0.35 -6.58
CA HIS A 112 -0.81 0.10 -5.64
C HIS A 112 -0.63 1.31 -4.72
N ILE A 113 -0.68 1.11 -3.41
CA ILE A 113 -0.63 2.17 -2.41
C ILE A 113 0.83 2.48 -2.09
N THR A 114 1.32 3.59 -2.64
CA THR A 114 2.70 4.06 -2.49
C THR A 114 2.72 5.46 -1.88
N GLY A 115 3.63 6.35 -2.29
CA GLY A 115 3.59 7.76 -1.90
C GLY A 115 2.25 8.40 -2.27
N GLY A 116 1.74 9.28 -1.41
CA GLY A 116 0.40 9.86 -1.54
C GLY A 116 -0.72 9.00 -0.95
N GLY A 117 -0.41 7.78 -0.50
CA GLY A 117 -1.31 6.89 0.24
C GLY A 117 -2.63 6.63 -0.49
N PHE A 118 -3.73 6.51 0.27
CA PHE A 118 -5.06 6.23 -0.30
C PHE A 118 -5.56 7.39 -1.17
N THR A 119 -5.34 8.61 -0.70
CA THR A 119 -5.88 9.84 -1.29
C THR A 119 -5.40 10.05 -2.72
N GLU A 120 -4.14 9.73 -3.02
CA GLU A 120 -3.59 9.92 -4.36
C GLU A 120 -3.62 8.67 -5.22
N ASN A 121 -3.49 7.46 -4.65
CA ASN A 121 -3.32 6.26 -5.46
C ASN A 121 -4.65 5.65 -5.93
N ILE A 122 -5.69 5.63 -5.08
CA ILE A 122 -6.98 5.00 -5.42
C ILE A 122 -7.69 5.72 -6.58
N PRO A 123 -7.83 7.07 -6.59
CA PRO A 123 -8.55 7.75 -7.66
C PRO A 123 -7.94 7.59 -9.06
N ARG A 124 -6.65 7.24 -9.17
CA ARG A 124 -5.94 7.13 -10.47
C ARG A 124 -6.51 6.05 -11.38
N VAL A 125 -7.18 5.05 -10.83
CA VAL A 125 -7.80 3.96 -11.60
C VAL A 125 -9.28 4.22 -11.89
N PHE A 126 -9.89 5.25 -11.30
CA PHE A 126 -11.32 5.49 -11.44
C PHE A 126 -11.66 6.28 -12.71
N PRO A 127 -12.77 5.93 -13.38
CA PRO A 127 -13.43 6.82 -14.33
C PRO A 127 -13.74 8.19 -13.72
N GLU A 128 -13.82 9.21 -14.57
CA GLU A 128 -14.13 10.56 -14.11
C GLU A 128 -15.49 10.62 -13.40
N GLY A 129 -15.53 11.29 -12.25
CA GLY A 129 -16.77 11.50 -11.49
C GLY A 129 -16.90 10.58 -10.28
N LEU A 130 -16.16 9.47 -10.25
CA LEU A 130 -16.18 8.54 -9.13
C LEU A 130 -15.17 8.92 -8.05
N GLY A 131 -15.41 8.39 -6.86
CA GLY A 131 -14.54 8.47 -5.69
C GLY A 131 -14.64 7.21 -4.86
N ALA A 132 -14.18 7.25 -3.61
CA ALA A 132 -14.32 6.12 -2.72
C ALA A 132 -14.58 6.53 -1.26
N LEU A 133 -15.29 5.65 -0.57
CA LEU A 133 -15.45 5.66 0.87
C LEU A 133 -14.58 4.54 1.46
N ILE A 134 -13.69 4.89 2.38
CA ILE A 134 -12.77 3.97 3.06
C ILE A 134 -13.23 3.76 4.51
N TYR A 135 -13.33 2.50 4.93
CA TYR A 135 -13.76 2.08 6.26
C TYR A 135 -12.55 1.96 7.19
N LYS A 136 -12.28 2.96 8.05
CA LYS A 136 -10.99 3.03 8.79
C LYS A 136 -10.74 1.83 9.72
N ASP A 137 -11.80 1.24 10.25
CA ASP A 137 -11.72 0.18 11.26
C ASP A 137 -11.90 -1.23 10.66
N SER A 138 -11.84 -1.37 9.33
CA SER A 138 -12.09 -2.65 8.67
C SER A 138 -10.84 -3.51 8.46
N TRP A 139 -9.66 -3.01 8.82
CA TRP A 139 -8.42 -3.77 8.84
C TRP A 139 -7.56 -3.43 10.06
N GLU A 140 -6.57 -4.27 10.31
CA GLU A 140 -5.63 -4.05 11.39
C GLU A 140 -4.49 -3.13 10.93
N VAL A 141 -4.41 -1.94 11.50
CA VAL A 141 -3.31 -1.00 11.24
C VAL A 141 -2.05 -1.47 11.99
N PRO A 142 -0.93 -1.74 11.28
CA PRO A 142 0.31 -2.16 11.91
C PRO A 142 0.82 -1.16 12.96
N THR A 143 1.39 -1.68 14.06
CA THR A 143 1.89 -0.89 15.20
C THR A 143 2.84 0.24 14.78
N VAL A 144 3.67 0.02 13.75
CA VAL A 144 4.60 1.04 13.25
C VAL A 144 3.91 2.35 12.89
N PHE A 145 2.69 2.30 12.33
CA PHE A 145 1.96 3.52 11.99
C PHE A 145 1.37 4.21 13.21
N LYS A 146 0.88 3.43 14.19
CA LYS A 146 0.37 3.98 15.46
C LYS A 146 1.48 4.72 16.20
N TRP A 147 2.66 4.09 16.32
CA TRP A 147 3.84 4.72 16.90
C TRP A 147 4.28 5.97 16.13
N LEU A 148 4.38 5.89 14.79
CA LEU A 148 4.75 7.05 13.96
C LEU A 148 3.78 8.22 14.13
N GLN A 149 2.51 7.92 14.31
CA GLN A 149 1.49 8.93 14.54
C GLN A 149 1.64 9.58 15.92
N GLU A 150 1.71 8.78 16.97
CA GLU A 150 1.79 9.25 18.36
C GLU A 150 3.10 9.99 18.65
N ALA A 151 4.25 9.39 18.33
CA ALA A 151 5.56 9.96 18.61
C ALA A 151 5.84 11.21 17.76
N GLY A 152 5.23 11.32 16.57
CA GLY A 152 5.34 12.48 15.70
C GLY A 152 4.28 13.55 15.91
N ASN A 153 3.27 13.30 16.74
CA ASN A 153 2.05 14.12 16.85
C ASN A 153 1.45 14.45 15.47
N ASN A 154 1.47 13.46 14.56
CA ASN A 154 1.04 13.64 13.17
C ASN A 154 -0.48 13.55 13.08
N LYS A 155 -1.08 14.41 12.25
CA LYS A 155 -2.52 14.35 12.01
C LYS A 155 -2.87 13.09 11.20
N ASP A 156 -4.04 12.53 11.50
CA ASP A 156 -4.65 11.43 10.76
C ASP A 156 -4.57 11.58 9.22
N ALA A 157 -4.86 12.77 8.72
CA ALA A 157 -4.81 13.07 7.28
C ALA A 157 -3.38 13.01 6.72
N GLU A 158 -2.39 13.50 7.46
CA GLU A 158 -0.97 13.44 7.07
C GLU A 158 -0.48 11.99 7.02
N MET A 159 -0.89 11.18 8.01
CA MET A 159 -0.58 9.75 8.05
C MET A 159 -1.13 9.03 6.80
N ARG A 160 -2.40 9.28 6.45
CA ARG A 160 -3.05 8.65 5.28
C ARG A 160 -2.58 9.16 3.92
N GLN A 161 -2.04 10.37 3.87
CA GLN A 161 -1.42 10.91 2.66
C GLN A 161 0.03 10.41 2.50
N THR A 162 0.72 10.13 3.60
CA THR A 162 2.14 9.73 3.55
C THR A 162 2.31 8.22 3.45
N PHE A 163 1.49 7.46 4.18
CA PHE A 163 1.67 6.03 4.39
C PHE A 163 0.49 5.22 3.84
N ASN A 164 0.77 3.93 3.64
CA ASN A 164 -0.21 2.94 3.22
C ASN A 164 -1.13 2.44 4.36
N MET A 165 -0.84 2.83 5.62
CA MET A 165 -1.61 2.51 6.84
C MET A 165 -1.96 1.02 7.03
N GLY A 166 -1.21 0.11 6.44
CA GLY A 166 -1.44 -1.34 6.54
C GLY A 166 -1.99 -2.00 5.28
N ILE A 167 -2.34 -1.25 4.23
CA ILE A 167 -2.84 -1.79 2.96
C ILE A 167 -1.90 -1.36 1.84
N GLY A 168 -1.10 -2.28 1.30
CA GLY A 168 -0.15 -1.93 0.24
C GLY A 168 -0.74 -2.04 -1.17
N MET A 169 -1.77 -2.84 -1.38
CA MET A 169 -2.44 -2.98 -2.68
C MET A 169 -3.94 -3.01 -2.47
N VAL A 170 -4.69 -2.42 -3.40
CA VAL A 170 -6.16 -2.46 -3.40
C VAL A 170 -6.63 -3.13 -4.68
N LEU A 171 -7.71 -3.90 -4.62
CA LEU A 171 -8.45 -4.41 -5.77
C LEU A 171 -9.82 -3.76 -5.80
N VAL A 172 -10.26 -3.39 -7.00
CA VAL A 172 -11.61 -2.87 -7.25
C VAL A 172 -12.39 -3.94 -8.00
N VAL A 173 -13.50 -4.40 -7.42
CA VAL A 173 -14.27 -5.56 -7.91
C VAL A 173 -15.77 -5.31 -7.76
N SER A 174 -16.61 -6.11 -8.41
CA SER A 174 -18.05 -6.11 -8.10
C SER A 174 -18.32 -6.69 -6.71
N PRO A 175 -19.47 -6.39 -6.08
CA PRO A 175 -19.87 -7.00 -4.81
C PRO A 175 -19.79 -8.54 -4.83
N GLU A 176 -20.31 -9.18 -5.87
CA GLU A 176 -20.32 -10.65 -5.99
C GLU A 176 -18.91 -11.23 -6.11
N THR A 177 -18.03 -10.52 -6.81
CA THR A 177 -16.62 -10.90 -6.92
C THR A 177 -15.92 -10.73 -5.58
N SER A 178 -16.29 -9.71 -4.81
CA SER A 178 -15.74 -9.48 -3.48
C SER A 178 -16.08 -10.60 -2.52
N ASP A 179 -17.34 -10.99 -2.47
CA ASP A 179 -17.78 -12.08 -1.59
C ASP A 179 -17.03 -13.37 -1.94
N ARG A 180 -16.91 -13.68 -3.23
CA ARG A 180 -16.12 -14.83 -3.70
C ARG A 180 -14.65 -14.78 -3.26
N ILE A 181 -14.00 -13.62 -3.28
CA ILE A 181 -12.58 -13.49 -2.89
C ILE A 181 -12.41 -13.60 -1.38
N LEU A 182 -13.29 -12.96 -0.61
CA LEU A 182 -13.20 -12.89 0.85
C LEU A 182 -13.65 -14.19 1.54
N GLU A 183 -14.53 -14.95 0.89
CA GLU A 183 -15.05 -16.23 1.41
C GLU A 183 -14.33 -17.47 0.83
N ASP A 184 -13.31 -17.27 -0.01
CA ASP A 184 -12.49 -18.36 -0.58
C ASP A 184 -11.75 -19.10 0.53
N LYS A 185 -12.22 -20.31 0.88
CA LYS A 185 -11.66 -21.13 1.96
C LYS A 185 -10.27 -21.69 1.64
N ASP A 186 -9.91 -21.76 0.36
CA ASP A 186 -8.60 -22.22 -0.07
C ASP A 186 -7.57 -21.07 -0.07
N ASN A 187 -8.04 -19.83 0.09
CA ASN A 187 -7.19 -18.67 0.22
C ASN A 187 -6.65 -18.57 1.66
N THR A 188 -5.35 -18.78 1.82
CA THR A 188 -4.66 -18.64 3.11
C THR A 188 -4.32 -17.20 3.46
N GLU A 189 -4.54 -16.25 2.54
CA GLU A 189 -4.21 -14.85 2.73
C GLU A 189 -5.37 -14.06 3.32
N LYS A 190 -5.05 -13.17 4.24
CA LYS A 190 -6.04 -12.30 4.89
C LYS A 190 -6.25 -11.06 4.03
N PHE A 191 -7.41 -10.96 3.38
CA PHE A 191 -7.84 -9.77 2.66
C PHE A 191 -8.96 -9.05 3.41
N TYR A 192 -9.09 -7.75 3.19
CA TYR A 192 -10.04 -6.92 3.91
C TYR A 192 -10.99 -6.23 2.95
N ARG A 193 -12.28 -6.19 3.27
CA ARG A 193 -13.18 -5.22 2.64
C ARG A 193 -12.90 -3.85 3.25
N ILE A 194 -12.26 -2.97 2.48
CA ILE A 194 -11.78 -1.67 3.00
C ILE A 194 -12.64 -0.49 2.60
N GLY A 195 -13.62 -0.68 1.73
CA GLY A 195 -14.42 0.43 1.25
C GLY A 195 -15.24 0.09 0.03
N GLU A 196 -15.76 1.14 -0.58
CA GLU A 196 -16.57 1.07 -1.80
C GLU A 196 -16.39 2.31 -2.66
N VAL A 197 -16.69 2.16 -3.94
CA VAL A 197 -16.66 3.24 -4.93
C VAL A 197 -17.93 4.07 -4.80
N THR A 198 -17.78 5.39 -4.74
CA THR A 198 -18.88 6.35 -4.58
C THR A 198 -19.13 7.11 -5.88
N SER A 199 -20.36 7.60 -6.06
CA SER A 199 -20.74 8.46 -7.18
C SER A 199 -20.20 9.90 -7.11
N ASN A 200 -19.53 10.26 -6.02
CA ASN A 200 -18.93 11.58 -5.81
C ASN A 200 -17.42 11.50 -5.89
N LYS A 201 -16.79 12.51 -6.51
CA LYS A 201 -15.31 12.64 -6.55
C LYS A 201 -14.73 12.79 -5.15
N GLY A 202 -13.53 12.24 -4.96
CA GLY A 202 -12.74 12.36 -3.74
C GLY A 202 -12.66 11.07 -2.93
N ILE A 203 -11.86 11.11 -1.87
CA ILE A 203 -11.71 10.01 -0.92
C ILE A 203 -12.29 10.45 0.43
N LEU A 204 -13.27 9.71 0.92
CA LEU A 204 -13.89 9.90 2.22
C LEU A 204 -13.48 8.76 3.15
N PHE A 205 -13.44 9.05 4.45
CA PHE A 205 -13.12 8.07 5.48
C PHE A 205 -14.26 8.04 6.50
N SER A 206 -14.88 6.87 6.69
CA SER A 206 -15.88 6.63 7.76
C SER A 206 -15.26 5.87 8.91
#